data_AF-A0A7V1EFD4-F1
#
_entry.id   AF-A0A7V1EFD4-F1
#
_cell.length_a   1.000
_cell.length_b   1.000
_cell.length_c   1.000
_cell.angle_alpha   90.00
_cell.angle_beta   90.00
_cell.angle_gamma   90.00
#
_symmetry.space_group_name_H-M   'P 1'
#
loop_
_entity.id
_entity.type
_entity.pdbx_description
1 polymer ?
#
loop_
_entity_poly.entity_id
_entity_poly.type
_entity_poly.pdbx_seq_one_letter_code
_entity_poly.pdbx_strand_id
1 'polypeptide(L)'
;MDEETKQPVEGAWISATIAVKTKTVGGDVGQIISLDLPHTRTGKNGNFLIPKRKLKKMPFPIGFGTRPEDVIIVASTADDKNGSIRFEAERLQDFLRSNMLEVTISIVPLKWSEEEYFSHLQSLYNYCITGRFGFEVPPVEGGCDEWELDYAIAKHERYLEKYRDSVEKNINTVIFDQLAYLYEKKGDLKKAIEALKRSLDLIEGSGLSKFEVWQRNRKAIQSKIKGLQKKLEEVQK
;
A
#
# COMPACT_ATOMS: atom_id res chain seq x y z
N MET A 1 -14.23 13.40 1.37
CA MET A 1 -15.16 13.64 2.48
C MET A 1 -15.56 12.32 3.07
N ASP A 2 -15.61 12.24 4.39
CA ASP A 2 -16.17 11.10 5.09
C ASP A 2 -17.69 11.08 4.91
N GLU A 3 -18.24 9.95 4.44
CA GLU A 3 -19.65 9.87 4.07
C GLU A 3 -20.59 9.99 5.28
N GLU A 4 -20.11 9.63 6.47
CA GLU A 4 -20.91 9.66 7.72
C GLU A 4 -20.88 11.05 8.35
N THR A 5 -19.69 11.60 8.57
CA THR A 5 -19.49 12.88 9.25
C THR A 5 -19.65 14.09 8.32
N LYS A 6 -19.62 13.86 7.01
CA LYS A 6 -19.57 14.90 5.95
C LYS A 6 -18.41 15.87 6.09
N GLN A 7 -17.37 15.51 6.85
CA GLN A 7 -16.18 16.33 7.03
C GLN A 7 -15.09 15.98 6.02
N PRO A 8 -14.17 16.93 5.71
CA PRO A 8 -12.92 16.61 5.06
C PRO A 8 -12.11 15.61 5.89
N VAL A 9 -11.30 14.81 5.20
CA VAL A 9 -10.50 13.76 5.83
C VAL A 9 -9.04 14.16 5.68
N GLU A 10 -8.38 14.41 6.80
CA GLU A 10 -6.94 14.64 6.86
C GLU A 10 -6.19 13.31 6.82
N GLY A 11 -5.07 13.26 6.09
CA GLY A 11 -4.24 12.06 6.06
C GLY A 11 -4.91 10.85 5.40
N ALA A 12 -5.73 11.05 4.36
CA ALA A 12 -6.06 9.95 3.47
C ALA A 12 -4.93 9.77 2.46
N TRP A 13 -4.44 8.55 2.31
CA TRP A 13 -3.51 8.18 1.24
C TRP A 13 -4.23 8.33 -0.11
N ILE A 14 -3.62 9.08 -1.02
CA ILE A 14 -4.15 9.27 -2.38
C ILE A 14 -3.32 8.45 -3.36
N SER A 15 -3.98 7.61 -4.14
CA SER A 15 -3.42 6.98 -5.34
C SER A 15 -4.16 7.48 -6.56
N ALA A 16 -3.44 7.89 -7.60
CA ALA A 16 -4.04 8.39 -8.83
C ALA A 16 -3.42 7.64 -10.01
N THR A 17 -4.25 7.02 -10.83
CA THR A 17 -3.79 6.28 -12.01
C THR A 17 -4.48 6.77 -13.27
N ILE A 18 -3.79 6.65 -14.39
CA ILE A 18 -4.34 6.90 -15.71
C ILE A 18 -4.22 5.63 -16.54
N ALA A 19 -5.35 5.17 -17.08
CA ALA A 19 -5.35 4.14 -18.10
C ALA A 19 -5.08 4.81 -19.45
N VAL A 20 -4.08 4.32 -20.17
CA VAL A 20 -3.75 4.78 -21.52
C VAL A 20 -3.85 3.61 -22.49
N LYS A 21 -4.39 3.88 -23.67
CA LYS A 21 -4.47 2.93 -24.76
C LYS A 21 -3.60 3.41 -25.91
N THR A 22 -2.69 2.55 -26.34
CA THR A 22 -1.82 2.78 -27.49
C THR A 22 -2.29 1.91 -28.65
N LYS A 23 -2.65 2.54 -29.77
CA LYS A 23 -2.98 1.82 -31.01
C LYS A 23 -1.71 1.31 -31.66
N THR A 24 -1.64 0.02 -31.98
CA THR A 24 -0.46 -0.60 -32.61
C THR A 24 -0.88 -1.45 -33.81
N VAL A 25 0.08 -1.91 -34.62
CA VAL A 25 -0.19 -2.81 -35.75
C VAL A 25 -0.80 -4.13 -35.30
N GLY A 26 -0.44 -4.62 -34.11
CA GLY A 26 -0.90 -5.90 -33.56
C GLY A 26 -2.19 -5.81 -32.73
N GLY A 27 -2.85 -4.65 -32.72
CA GLY A 27 -4.00 -4.38 -31.85
C GLY A 27 -3.69 -3.34 -30.78
N ASP A 28 -4.73 -2.94 -30.05
CA ASP A 28 -4.58 -1.90 -29.04
C ASP A 28 -3.97 -2.48 -27.75
N VAL A 29 -2.94 -1.81 -27.22
CA VAL A 29 -2.28 -2.17 -25.96
C VAL A 29 -2.66 -1.18 -24.88
N GLY A 30 -3.17 -1.67 -23.75
CA GLY A 30 -3.50 -0.87 -22.57
C GLY A 30 -2.36 -0.84 -21.55
N GLN A 31 -2.20 0.28 -20.87
CA GLN A 31 -1.22 0.46 -19.80
C GLN A 31 -1.83 1.33 -18.70
N ILE A 32 -1.46 1.04 -17.45
CA ILE A 32 -1.86 1.84 -16.28
C ILE A 32 -0.62 2.54 -15.74
N ILE A 33 -0.68 3.86 -15.66
CA ILE A 33 0.43 4.71 -15.22
C ILE A 33 0.00 5.44 -13.95
N SER A 34 0.84 5.44 -12.91
CA SER A 34 0.59 6.28 -11.72
C SER A 34 0.84 7.76 -12.04
N LEU A 35 -0.03 8.63 -11.53
CA LEU A 35 0.03 10.08 -11.65
C LEU A 35 0.45 10.74 -10.34
N ASP A 36 0.11 10.13 -9.21
CA ASP A 36 0.47 10.62 -7.87
C ASP A 36 2.00 10.61 -7.65
N LEU A 37 2.45 11.53 -6.79
CA LEU A 37 3.82 11.47 -6.28
C LEU A 37 3.87 10.48 -5.10
N PRO A 38 5.07 9.97 -4.78
CA PRO A 38 5.35 9.44 -3.46
C PRO A 38 4.77 10.31 -2.34
N HIS A 39 4.23 9.67 -1.29
CA HIS A 39 3.68 10.35 -0.11
C HIS A 39 2.47 11.26 -0.37
N THR A 40 1.78 11.11 -1.52
CA THR A 40 0.59 11.92 -1.79
C THR A 40 -0.52 11.57 -0.81
N ARG A 41 -0.93 12.56 -0.02
CA ARG A 41 -1.98 12.45 1.00
C ARG A 41 -2.79 13.72 1.10
N THR A 42 -3.98 13.62 1.68
CA THR A 42 -4.82 14.79 1.92
C THR A 42 -4.29 15.64 3.08
N GLY A 43 -4.35 16.96 2.93
CA GLY A 43 -4.13 17.91 4.01
C GLY A 43 -5.36 18.05 4.92
N LYS A 44 -5.28 18.97 5.90
CA LYS A 44 -6.34 19.27 6.89
C LYS A 44 -7.72 19.51 6.28
N ASN A 45 -7.75 20.12 5.09
CA ASN A 45 -9.00 20.48 4.40
C ASN A 45 -9.41 19.43 3.35
N GLY A 46 -8.80 18.24 3.36
CA GLY A 46 -9.07 17.18 2.38
C GLY A 46 -8.46 17.43 0.99
N ASN A 47 -7.68 18.50 0.81
CA ASN A 47 -7.04 18.87 -0.44
C ASN A 47 -5.77 18.06 -0.69
N PHE A 48 -5.48 17.76 -1.95
CA PHE A 48 -4.28 17.04 -2.38
C PHE A 48 -3.84 17.53 -3.77
N LEU A 49 -2.62 17.20 -4.17
CA LEU A 49 -2.03 17.62 -5.44
C LEU A 49 -1.63 16.39 -6.26
N ILE A 50 -2.09 16.34 -7.51
CA ILE A 50 -1.61 15.38 -8.51
C ILE A 50 -0.83 16.17 -9.56
N PRO A 51 0.47 15.92 -9.77
CA PRO A 51 1.25 16.64 -10.76
C PRO A 51 0.77 16.29 -12.18
N LYS A 52 0.88 17.27 -13.09
CA LYS A 52 0.70 17.00 -14.51
C LYS A 52 1.86 16.14 -15.01
N ARG A 53 1.55 14.95 -15.53
CA ARG A 53 2.54 14.05 -16.12
C ARG A 53 2.43 14.08 -17.64
N LYS A 54 3.55 14.30 -18.34
CA LYS A 54 3.61 14.09 -19.79
C LYS A 54 3.64 12.59 -20.07
N LEU A 55 2.62 12.09 -20.74
CA LEU A 55 2.57 10.71 -21.21
C LEU A 55 3.60 10.54 -22.33
N LYS A 56 4.67 9.76 -22.07
CA LYS A 56 5.66 9.45 -23.11
C LYS A 56 5.07 8.42 -24.06
N LYS A 57 5.22 8.65 -25.37
CA LYS A 57 4.88 7.64 -26.39
C LYS A 57 5.82 6.45 -26.21
N MET A 58 5.27 5.24 -26.12
CA MET A 58 6.09 4.03 -26.06
C MET A 58 6.89 3.86 -27.36
N PRO A 59 8.19 3.52 -27.29
CA PRO A 59 9.01 3.37 -28.48
C PRO A 59 8.68 2.08 -29.25
N PHE A 60 8.16 1.04 -28.59
CA PHE A 60 7.81 -0.23 -29.22
C PHE A 60 6.66 -0.93 -28.48
N PRO A 61 5.74 -1.62 -29.19
CA PRO A 61 5.57 -1.65 -30.66
C PRO A 61 5.20 -0.26 -31.22
N ILE A 62 5.38 -0.05 -32.54
CA ILE A 62 5.11 1.25 -33.20
C ILE A 62 3.67 1.67 -32.92
N GLY A 63 3.51 2.64 -32.03
CA GLY A 63 2.22 3.21 -31.68
C GLY A 63 1.78 4.27 -32.70
N PHE A 64 0.58 4.14 -33.25
CA PHE A 64 -0.04 5.15 -34.12
C PHE A 64 -0.69 6.30 -33.33
N GLY A 65 -0.73 6.19 -32.01
CA GLY A 65 -1.24 7.20 -31.10
C GLY A 65 -1.51 6.58 -29.73
N THR A 66 -1.30 7.38 -28.69
CA THR A 66 -1.65 7.02 -27.30
C THR A 66 -2.74 7.97 -26.85
N ARG A 67 -3.84 7.42 -26.33
CA ARG A 67 -4.93 8.20 -25.77
C ARG A 67 -5.21 7.78 -24.33
N PRO A 68 -5.47 8.72 -23.41
CA PRO A 68 -5.99 8.39 -22.10
C PRO A 68 -7.44 7.89 -22.23
N GLU A 69 -7.79 6.85 -21.48
CA GLU A 69 -9.13 6.25 -21.43
C GLU A 69 -9.90 6.72 -20.18
N ASP A 70 -9.28 6.56 -19.01
CA ASP A 70 -9.82 7.00 -17.75
C ASP A 70 -8.70 7.44 -16.78
N VAL A 71 -9.09 8.25 -15.80
CA VAL A 71 -8.27 8.54 -14.61
C VAL A 71 -9.05 8.07 -13.39
N ILE A 72 -8.41 7.30 -12.53
CA ILE A 72 -9.00 6.84 -11.27
C ILE A 72 -8.20 7.46 -10.13
N ILE A 73 -8.89 8.12 -9.22
CA ILE A 73 -8.31 8.63 -7.98
C ILE A 73 -8.95 7.88 -6.82
N VAL A 74 -8.13 7.25 -6.00
CA VAL A 74 -8.54 6.49 -4.81
C VAL A 74 -8.03 7.23 -3.57
N ALA A 75 -8.91 7.46 -2.61
CA ALA A 75 -8.57 7.92 -1.28
C ALA A 75 -8.78 6.76 -0.30
N SER A 76 -7.78 6.45 0.51
CA SER A 76 -7.84 5.40 1.52
C SER A 76 -7.29 5.89 2.86
N THR A 77 -7.95 5.51 3.93
CA THR A 77 -7.63 5.93 5.31
C THR A 77 -7.12 4.77 6.14
N ALA A 78 -6.42 5.09 7.22
CA ALA A 78 -5.91 4.10 8.17
C ALA A 78 -7.03 3.37 8.93
N ASP A 79 -8.20 3.99 9.10
CA ASP A 79 -9.37 3.42 9.77
C ASP A 79 -10.26 2.56 8.86
N ASP A 80 -9.70 2.07 7.76
CA ASP A 80 -10.41 1.21 6.79
C ASP A 80 -11.65 1.87 6.20
N LYS A 81 -11.54 3.14 5.81
CA LYS A 81 -12.46 3.78 4.87
C LYS A 81 -11.77 4.06 3.54
N ASN A 82 -12.47 3.86 2.45
CA ASN A 82 -11.97 4.19 1.12
C ASN A 82 -13.06 4.77 0.22
N GLY A 83 -12.62 5.44 -0.83
CA GLY A 83 -13.49 5.96 -1.87
C GLY A 83 -12.71 6.17 -3.15
N SER A 84 -13.39 6.16 -4.29
CA SER A 84 -12.76 6.45 -5.56
C SER A 84 -13.65 7.32 -6.43
N ILE A 85 -13.00 8.08 -7.31
CA ILE A 85 -13.66 8.78 -8.39
C ILE A 85 -12.97 8.40 -9.70
N ARG A 86 -13.78 8.24 -10.74
CA ARG A 86 -13.31 7.94 -12.09
C ARG A 86 -13.68 9.08 -13.02
N PHE A 87 -12.72 9.55 -13.80
CA PHE A 87 -12.93 10.53 -14.86
C PHE A 87 -12.90 9.84 -16.22
N GLU A 88 -14.01 9.92 -16.92
CA GLU A 88 -14.18 9.43 -18.30
C GLU A 88 -14.69 10.58 -19.18
N ALA A 89 -14.60 10.41 -20.49
CA ALA A 89 -15.16 11.33 -21.50
C ALA A 89 -14.83 12.82 -21.24
N GLU A 90 -15.84 13.67 -21.06
CA GLU A 90 -15.67 15.12 -20.85
C GLU A 90 -14.86 15.43 -19.60
N ARG A 91 -15.12 14.72 -18.50
CA ARG A 91 -14.42 14.98 -17.23
C ARG A 91 -12.94 14.61 -17.29
N LEU A 92 -12.58 13.63 -18.12
CA LEU A 92 -11.19 13.34 -18.44
C LEU A 92 -10.53 14.50 -19.20
N GLN A 93 -11.23 15.12 -20.16
CA GLN A 93 -10.71 16.28 -20.87
C GLN A 93 -10.50 17.46 -19.93
N ASP A 94 -11.42 17.70 -19.01
CA ASP A 94 -11.30 18.74 -17.99
C ASP A 94 -10.09 18.50 -17.09
N PHE A 95 -9.88 17.26 -16.64
CA PHE A 95 -8.71 16.88 -15.86
C PHE A 95 -7.39 17.15 -16.60
N LEU A 96 -7.31 16.79 -17.88
CA LEU A 96 -6.10 16.95 -18.68
C LEU A 96 -5.76 18.41 -18.98
N ARG A 97 -6.78 19.28 -19.10
CA ARG A 97 -6.61 20.70 -19.44
C ARG A 97 -6.41 21.57 -18.20
N SER A 98 -7.17 21.32 -17.15
CA SER A 98 -7.24 22.20 -15.97
C SER A 98 -5.96 22.15 -15.14
N ASN A 99 -5.60 23.26 -14.50
CA ASN A 99 -4.52 23.30 -13.50
C ASN A 99 -5.04 22.98 -12.09
N MET A 100 -6.34 23.15 -11.87
CA MET A 100 -7.03 22.89 -10.63
C MET A 100 -8.41 22.32 -10.98
N LEU A 101 -8.81 21.25 -10.30
CA LEU A 101 -10.09 20.60 -10.50
C LEU A 101 -10.69 20.28 -9.13
N GLU A 102 -11.91 20.73 -8.90
CA GLU A 102 -12.64 20.38 -7.68
C GLU A 102 -13.23 18.97 -7.82
N VAL A 103 -12.93 18.13 -6.85
CA VAL A 103 -13.34 16.73 -6.83
C VAL A 103 -13.87 16.39 -5.45
N THR A 104 -14.98 15.68 -5.40
CA THR A 104 -15.51 15.12 -4.15
C THR A 104 -15.37 13.62 -4.23
N ILE A 105 -14.52 13.06 -3.36
CA ILE A 105 -14.40 11.62 -3.15
C ILE A 105 -15.08 11.32 -1.83
N SER A 106 -16.22 10.64 -1.88
CA SER A 106 -16.90 10.11 -0.69
C SER A 106 -16.18 8.84 -0.25
N ILE A 107 -15.69 8.82 1.00
CA ILE A 107 -15.10 7.63 1.59
C ILE A 107 -16.11 6.90 2.49
N VAL A 108 -16.17 5.59 2.34
CA VAL A 108 -17.07 4.68 3.07
C VAL A 108 -16.26 3.55 3.69
N PRO A 109 -16.80 2.82 4.69
CA PRO A 109 -16.14 1.64 5.24
C PRO A 109 -15.74 0.63 4.16
N LEU A 110 -14.53 0.12 4.27
CA LEU A 110 -13.89 -0.80 3.33
C LEU A 110 -14.64 -2.14 3.26
N LYS A 111 -14.99 -2.56 2.04
CA LYS A 111 -15.72 -3.81 1.79
C LYS A 111 -14.87 -4.91 1.12
N TRP A 112 -13.56 -4.84 1.28
CA TRP A 112 -12.65 -5.84 0.71
C TRP A 112 -12.85 -7.22 1.32
N SER A 113 -12.67 -8.25 0.49
CA SER A 113 -12.44 -9.62 0.95
C SER A 113 -11.13 -9.71 1.74
N GLU A 114 -10.95 -10.81 2.48
CA GLU A 114 -9.68 -11.07 3.19
C GLU A 114 -8.49 -11.09 2.20
N GLU A 115 -8.66 -11.73 1.04
CA GLU A 115 -7.64 -11.83 0.00
C GLU A 115 -7.28 -10.46 -0.61
N GLU A 116 -8.29 -9.61 -0.87
CA GLU A 116 -8.08 -8.25 -1.37
C GLU A 116 -7.33 -7.40 -0.35
N TYR A 117 -7.70 -7.51 0.94
CA TYR A 117 -7.02 -6.80 2.01
C TYR A 117 -5.58 -7.31 2.14
N PHE A 118 -5.36 -8.62 2.19
CA PHE A 118 -4.03 -9.22 2.23
C PHE A 118 -3.15 -8.72 1.08
N SER A 119 -3.67 -8.71 -0.14
CA SER A 119 -2.97 -8.21 -1.34
C SER A 119 -2.59 -6.72 -1.23
N HIS A 120 -3.48 -5.91 -0.64
CA HIS A 120 -3.18 -4.52 -0.34
C HIS A 120 -2.04 -4.38 0.69
N LEU A 121 -2.05 -5.18 1.76
CA LEU A 121 -0.97 -5.19 2.76
C LEU A 121 0.38 -5.55 2.13
N GLN A 122 0.42 -6.55 1.24
CA GLN A 122 1.64 -6.89 0.50
C GLN A 122 2.17 -5.70 -0.30
N SER A 123 1.27 -4.95 -0.94
CA SER A 123 1.63 -3.77 -1.71
C SER A 123 2.19 -2.65 -0.83
N LEU A 124 1.56 -2.38 0.32
CA LEU A 124 2.05 -1.40 1.30
C LEU A 124 3.43 -1.78 1.86
N TYR A 125 3.59 -3.04 2.28
CA TYR A 125 4.85 -3.56 2.79
C TYR A 125 5.98 -3.44 1.76
N ASN A 126 5.72 -3.85 0.52
CA ASN A 126 6.68 -3.76 -0.57
C ASN A 126 7.06 -2.32 -0.88
N TYR A 127 6.11 -1.39 -0.85
CA TYR A 127 6.42 0.03 -0.99
C TYR A 127 7.30 0.53 0.16
N CYS A 128 7.00 0.16 1.41
CA CYS A 128 7.83 0.57 2.54
C CYS A 128 9.26 0.03 2.47
N ILE A 129 9.51 -1.13 1.86
CA ILE A 129 10.85 -1.69 1.67
C ILE A 129 11.58 -1.06 0.48
N THR A 130 10.91 -1.02 -0.67
CA THR A 130 11.56 -0.77 -1.97
C THR A 130 11.37 0.64 -2.47
N GLY A 131 10.46 1.41 -1.86
CA GLY A 131 10.00 2.70 -2.36
C GLY A 131 9.23 2.59 -3.68
N ARG A 132 8.81 1.40 -4.12
CA ARG A 132 8.14 1.21 -5.41
C ARG A 132 6.71 0.72 -5.24
N PHE A 133 5.77 1.45 -5.85
CA PHE A 133 4.44 0.94 -6.19
C PHE A 133 4.44 0.52 -7.67
N GLY A 134 4.48 -0.79 -7.94
CA GLY A 134 4.42 -1.32 -9.30
C GLY A 134 5.61 -0.96 -10.20
N PHE A 135 5.45 -1.17 -11.51
CA PHE A 135 6.57 -1.23 -12.48
C PHE A 135 7.03 0.11 -13.09
N GLU A 136 6.46 1.28 -12.74
CA GLU A 136 6.71 2.53 -13.49
C GLU A 136 6.86 3.80 -12.63
N VAL A 137 7.02 3.64 -11.33
CA VAL A 137 7.29 4.74 -10.39
C VAL A 137 8.77 4.67 -9.99
N PRO A 138 9.54 5.79 -10.08
CA PRO A 138 10.90 5.81 -9.55
C PRO A 138 10.87 5.46 -8.06
N PRO A 139 11.83 4.66 -7.56
CA PRO A 139 11.86 4.30 -6.14
C PRO A 139 11.97 5.56 -5.29
N VAL A 140 11.21 5.58 -4.20
CA VAL A 140 11.38 6.56 -3.12
C VAL A 140 12.59 6.16 -2.30
N GLU A 141 13.62 7.00 -2.30
CA GLU A 141 14.77 6.79 -1.43
C GLU A 141 14.33 6.75 0.03
N GLY A 142 14.59 5.64 0.71
CA GLY A 142 14.13 5.40 2.09
C GLY A 142 12.74 4.73 2.22
N GLY A 143 11.98 4.54 1.14
CA GLY A 143 10.66 3.92 1.17
C GLY A 143 9.62 4.77 1.92
N CYS A 144 8.83 4.14 2.80
CA CYS A 144 7.81 4.86 3.59
C CYS A 144 8.41 5.96 4.49
N ASP A 145 7.73 7.11 4.54
CA ASP A 145 7.95 8.13 5.58
C ASP A 145 7.29 7.73 6.92
N GLU A 146 7.47 8.54 7.97
CA GLU A 146 6.95 8.23 9.32
C GLU A 146 5.42 8.05 9.34
N TRP A 147 4.69 8.92 8.63
CA TRP A 147 3.24 8.84 8.55
C TRP A 147 2.78 7.60 7.77
N GLU A 148 3.46 7.27 6.67
CA GLU A 148 3.14 6.09 5.87
C GLU A 148 3.47 4.78 6.60
N LEU A 149 4.51 4.77 7.43
CA LEU A 149 4.79 3.65 8.33
C LEU A 149 3.64 3.46 9.31
N ASP A 150 3.13 4.54 9.91
CA ASP A 150 2.00 4.48 10.84
C ASP A 150 0.72 4.01 10.15
N TYR A 151 0.47 4.51 8.94
CA TYR A 151 -0.62 4.04 8.10
C TYR A 151 -0.50 2.55 7.79
N ALA A 152 0.67 2.08 7.36
CA ALA A 152 0.90 0.68 7.02
C ALA A 152 0.75 -0.21 8.25
N ILE A 153 1.34 0.16 9.39
CA ILE A 153 1.20 -0.57 10.65
C ILE A 153 -0.27 -0.68 11.05
N ALA A 154 -1.01 0.44 11.07
CA ALA A 154 -2.42 0.45 11.46
C ALA A 154 -3.29 -0.49 10.59
N LYS A 155 -3.05 -0.51 9.28
CA LYS A 155 -3.70 -1.44 8.35
C LYS A 155 -3.40 -2.91 8.67
N HIS A 156 -2.13 -3.24 8.92
CA HIS A 156 -1.75 -4.62 9.24
C HIS A 156 -2.34 -5.06 10.60
N GLU A 157 -2.36 -4.18 11.60
CA GLU A 157 -2.98 -4.46 12.90
C GLU A 157 -4.49 -4.69 12.78
N ARG A 158 -5.19 -3.83 12.03
CA ARG A 158 -6.63 -3.98 11.78
C ARG A 158 -6.97 -5.25 11.02
N TYR A 159 -6.14 -5.64 10.06
CA TYR A 159 -6.28 -6.93 9.38
C TYR A 159 -6.23 -8.07 10.39
N LEU A 160 -5.21 -8.08 11.27
CA LEU A 160 -5.08 -9.13 12.29
C LEU A 160 -6.23 -9.11 13.30
N GLU A 161 -6.76 -7.94 13.65
CA GLU A 161 -7.94 -7.84 14.53
C GLU A 161 -9.18 -8.44 13.86
N LYS A 162 -9.42 -8.07 12.60
CA LYS A 162 -10.59 -8.50 11.82
C LYS A 162 -10.56 -9.98 11.45
N TYR A 163 -9.38 -10.51 11.14
CA TYR A 163 -9.17 -11.88 10.65
C TYR A 163 -8.36 -12.76 11.61
N ARG A 164 -8.38 -12.43 12.92
CA ARG A 164 -7.65 -13.20 13.96
C ARG A 164 -8.01 -14.69 13.99
N ASP A 165 -9.28 -14.99 13.69
CA ASP A 165 -9.87 -16.32 13.71
C ASP A 165 -9.88 -16.97 12.31
N SER A 166 -9.17 -16.38 11.35
CA SER A 166 -9.06 -16.94 9.99
C SER A 166 -8.46 -18.35 10.03
N VAL A 167 -9.05 -19.23 9.21
CA VAL A 167 -8.62 -20.62 9.08
C VAL A 167 -7.19 -20.69 8.51
N GLU A 168 -6.78 -19.68 7.75
CA GLU A 168 -5.47 -19.60 7.12
C GLU A 168 -4.40 -19.02 8.05
N LYS A 169 -4.02 -19.79 9.07
CA LYS A 169 -2.94 -19.45 10.02
C LYS A 169 -1.61 -19.05 9.34
N ASN A 170 -1.38 -19.53 8.12
CA ASN A 170 -0.21 -19.20 7.31
C ASN A 170 -0.17 -17.71 6.92
N ILE A 171 -1.32 -17.12 6.57
CA ILE A 171 -1.40 -15.70 6.18
C ILE A 171 -1.02 -14.82 7.37
N ASN A 172 -1.59 -15.10 8.55
CA ASN A 172 -1.29 -14.31 9.76
C ASN A 172 0.20 -14.37 10.14
N THR A 173 0.89 -15.47 9.85
CA THR A 173 2.33 -15.59 10.06
C THR A 173 3.10 -14.58 9.19
N VAL A 174 2.73 -14.47 7.91
CA VAL A 174 3.31 -13.47 6.98
C VAL A 174 3.02 -12.05 7.46
N ILE A 175 1.79 -11.76 7.89
CA ILE A 175 1.42 -10.42 8.38
C ILE A 175 2.19 -10.04 9.65
N PHE A 176 2.40 -10.97 10.59
CA PHE A 176 3.24 -10.70 11.76
C PHE A 176 4.70 -10.43 11.41
N ASP A 177 5.28 -11.17 10.44
CA ASP A 177 6.64 -10.93 9.97
C ASP A 177 6.78 -9.54 9.32
N GLN A 178 5.76 -9.12 8.57
CA GLN A 178 5.69 -7.79 7.95
C GLN A 178 5.57 -6.68 8.99
N LEU A 179 4.67 -6.84 9.97
CA LEU A 179 4.55 -5.92 11.11
C LEU A 179 5.86 -5.79 11.86
N ALA A 180 6.58 -6.89 12.10
CA ALA A 180 7.86 -6.84 12.78
C ALA A 180 8.89 -5.98 12.03
N TYR A 181 8.93 -6.07 10.70
CA TYR A 181 9.78 -5.21 9.88
C TYR A 181 9.35 -3.73 9.95
N LEU A 182 8.05 -3.46 9.82
CA LEU A 182 7.53 -2.09 9.87
C LEU A 182 7.82 -1.45 11.25
N TYR A 183 7.65 -2.20 12.33
CA TYR A 183 8.00 -1.77 13.68
C TYR A 183 9.49 -1.54 13.87
N GLU A 184 10.34 -2.44 13.37
CA GLU A 184 11.79 -2.25 13.39
C GLU A 184 12.18 -0.96 12.65
N LYS A 185 11.58 -0.71 11.47
CA LYS A 185 11.84 0.50 10.69
C LYS A 185 11.36 1.77 11.38
N LYS A 186 10.25 1.71 12.12
CA LYS A 186 9.77 2.80 12.99
C LYS A 186 10.66 3.00 14.24
N GLY A 187 11.53 2.04 14.56
CA GLY A 187 12.35 2.05 15.78
C GLY A 187 11.66 1.48 17.01
N ASP A 188 10.44 0.94 16.88
CA ASP A 188 9.74 0.25 17.96
C ASP A 188 10.21 -1.21 18.06
N LEU A 189 11.43 -1.38 18.57
CA LEU A 189 12.08 -2.70 18.67
C LEU A 189 11.29 -3.66 19.57
N LYS A 190 10.57 -3.15 20.57
CA LYS A 190 9.76 -3.98 21.49
C LYS A 190 8.58 -4.60 20.74
N LYS A 191 7.81 -3.80 20.01
CA LYS A 191 6.70 -4.32 19.20
C LYS A 191 7.19 -5.19 18.04
N ALA A 192 8.34 -4.88 17.45
CA ALA A 192 8.94 -5.74 16.44
C ALA A 192 9.24 -7.16 16.98
N ILE A 193 9.82 -7.26 18.17
CA ILE A 193 10.06 -8.54 18.84
C ILE A 193 8.74 -9.25 19.18
N GLU A 194 7.74 -8.52 19.68
CA GLU A 194 6.43 -9.10 19.99
C GLU A 194 5.76 -9.71 18.76
N ALA A 195 5.74 -9.00 17.63
CA ALA A 195 5.19 -9.50 16.38
C ALA A 195 5.90 -10.78 15.90
N LEU A 196 7.24 -10.84 15.97
CA LEU A 196 7.99 -12.06 15.63
C LEU A 196 7.69 -13.23 16.58
N LYS A 197 7.45 -12.96 17.87
CA LYS A 197 7.03 -14.02 18.80
C LYS A 197 5.66 -14.58 18.45
N ARG A 198 4.70 -13.70 18.10
CA ARG A 198 3.38 -14.15 17.62
C ARG A 198 3.47 -14.98 16.34
N SER A 199 4.34 -14.60 15.41
CA SER A 199 4.65 -15.39 14.21
C SER A 199 5.17 -16.79 14.57
N LEU A 200 6.11 -16.89 15.52
CA LEU A 200 6.62 -18.17 16.01
C LEU A 200 5.53 -19.04 16.66
N ASP A 201 4.69 -18.45 17.52
CA ASP A 201 3.61 -19.16 18.20
C ASP A 201 2.64 -19.80 17.19
N LEU A 202 2.36 -19.10 16.08
CA LEU A 202 1.54 -19.64 14.98
C LEU A 202 2.23 -20.81 14.26
N ILE A 203 3.52 -20.71 13.97
CA ILE A 203 4.29 -21.80 13.32
C ILE A 203 4.31 -23.05 14.21
N GLU A 204 4.45 -22.87 15.52
CA GLU A 204 4.49 -23.97 16.49
C GLU A 204 3.10 -24.57 16.72
N GLY A 205 2.06 -23.75 16.87
CA GLY A 205 0.68 -24.17 17.12
C GLY A 205 -0.08 -24.70 15.90
N SER A 206 0.45 -24.54 14.69
CA SER A 206 -0.15 -25.04 13.44
C SER A 206 0.35 -26.42 13.03
N GLY A 207 1.36 -26.97 13.73
CA GLY A 207 2.01 -28.22 13.35
C GLY A 207 2.81 -28.12 12.04
N LEU A 208 3.04 -26.91 11.53
CA LEU A 208 3.84 -26.64 10.33
C LEU A 208 5.33 -26.93 10.54
N SER A 209 5.78 -26.93 11.80
CA SER A 209 7.16 -27.23 12.23
C SER A 209 7.69 -28.60 11.78
N LYS A 210 6.82 -29.51 11.33
CA LYS A 210 7.21 -30.80 10.73
C LYS A 210 7.83 -30.67 9.33
N PHE A 211 7.58 -29.56 8.64
CA PHE A 211 8.12 -29.32 7.31
C PHE A 211 9.41 -28.50 7.39
N GLU A 212 10.41 -28.88 6.61
CA GLU A 212 11.76 -28.28 6.66
C GLU A 212 11.74 -26.76 6.40
N VAL A 213 10.91 -26.29 5.47
CA VAL A 213 10.75 -24.85 5.17
C VAL A 213 10.38 -24.06 6.43
N TRP A 214 9.42 -24.56 7.21
CA TRP A 214 8.98 -23.90 8.43
C TRP A 214 9.98 -24.01 9.58
N GLN A 215 10.83 -25.06 9.59
CA GLN A 215 11.97 -25.12 10.51
C GLN A 215 13.03 -24.07 10.19
N ARG A 216 13.31 -23.84 8.90
CA ARG A 216 14.21 -22.77 8.45
C ARG A 216 13.64 -21.39 8.80
N ASN A 217 12.36 -21.16 8.54
CA ASN A 217 11.68 -19.90 8.89
C ASN A 217 11.73 -19.64 10.41
N ARG A 218 11.43 -20.65 11.23
CA ARG A 218 11.55 -20.56 12.70
C ARG A 218 12.94 -20.13 13.14
N LYS A 219 14.00 -20.76 12.59
CA LYS A 219 15.39 -20.40 12.91
C LYS A 219 15.71 -18.96 12.50
N ALA A 220 15.24 -18.53 11.33
CA ALA A 220 15.43 -17.15 10.85
C ALA A 220 14.74 -16.13 11.78
N ILE A 221 13.49 -16.40 12.18
CA ILE A 221 12.75 -15.54 13.11
C ILE A 221 13.44 -15.47 14.47
N GLN A 222 13.85 -16.61 15.04
CA GLN A 222 14.60 -16.65 16.30
C GLN A 222 15.92 -15.86 16.24
N SER A 223 16.64 -15.95 15.11
CA SER A 223 17.85 -15.15 14.88
C SER A 223 17.53 -13.66 14.85
N LYS A 224 16.47 -13.26 14.15
CA LYS A 224 16.01 -11.86 14.07
C LYS A 224 15.62 -11.31 15.45
N ILE A 225 14.89 -12.08 16.26
CA ILE A 225 14.54 -11.72 17.64
C ILE A 225 15.81 -11.44 18.46
N LYS A 226 16.80 -12.34 18.43
CA LYS A 226 18.07 -12.15 19.16
C LYS A 226 18.80 -10.88 18.71
N GLY A 227 18.82 -10.61 17.41
CA GLY A 227 19.41 -9.39 16.86
C GLY A 227 18.70 -8.12 17.35
N LEU A 228 17.37 -8.11 17.36
CA LEU A 228 16.57 -6.99 17.85
C LEU A 228 16.71 -6.79 19.37
N GLN A 229 16.81 -7.86 20.14
CA GLN A 229 17.05 -7.79 21.59
C GLN A 229 18.38 -7.12 21.90
N LYS A 230 19.44 -7.50 21.18
CA LYS A 230 20.75 -6.86 21.30
C LYS A 230 20.69 -5.36 20.97
N LYS A 231 20.04 -4.99 19.85
CA LYS A 231 19.83 -3.57 19.48
C LYS A 231 19.07 -2.82 20.59
N LEU A 232 18.04 -3.44 21.18
CA LEU A 232 17.25 -2.83 22.24
C LEU A 232 18.07 -2.59 23.51
N GLU A 233 18.94 -3.53 23.89
CA GLU A 233 19.87 -3.38 25.02
C GLU A 233 20.90 -2.27 24.78
N GLU A 234 21.35 -2.08 23.55
CA GLU A 234 22.29 -1.02 23.17
C GLU A 234 21.66 0.38 23.25
N VAL A 235 20.38 0.52 22.89
CA VAL A 235 19.65 1.81 22.97
C VAL A 235 19.30 2.19 24.41
N GLN A 236 19.25 1.23 25.34
CA GLN A 236 18.91 1.45 26.74
C GLN A 236 20.11 1.75 27.66
N LYS A 237 21.33 1.66 27.13
CA LYS A 237 22.58 2.01 27.82
C LYS A 237 22.93 3.47 27.61
#